data_AF-A0A561SLU9-F1
#
_entry.id   AF-A0A561SLU9-F1
#
_cell.length_a   1.000
_cell.length_b   1.000
_cell.length_c   1.000
_cell.angle_alpha   90.00
_cell.angle_beta   90.00
_cell.angle_gamma   90.00
#
_symmetry.space_group_name_H-M   'P 1'
#
loop_
_entity.id
_entity.type
_entity.pdbx_description
1 polymer ?
#
loop_
_entity_poly.entity_id
_entity_poly.type
_entity_poly.pdbx_seq_one_letter_code
_entity_poly.pdbx_strand_id
1 'polypeptide(L)'
;MVARSARLREQLALAESLRTDGRPWSEVAAALRTRYGLNARVAMRIAHGWTQTETAQAWNRCWPDEPKTFKNISYWENWPSPTGHMPSLHVLDRLAQIYECDVADLLAGWGEHGGGQGSDGGTEPETLAWQVSNLDLHQLTRAVADWAQRLPGDQRRALLLKLSTAATVAAGRTGGRPPVTLGRGPAPNELAGPWASRYTYVSTGRGAELEGVHRIELGAAGGRLAGRSEPTDTGTLELDLSVDGMLVTGSWTERTAPSGYYRGAVYHGIAQFVLDPTGRSMIGRWLGPDRHFEIDSGRWELHRAE
;
A
#
# COMPACT_ATOMS: atom_id res chain seq x y z
N MET A 1 -35.90 -23.91 -3.37
CA MET A 1 -34.66 -24.69 -3.11
C MET A 1 -34.09 -25.34 -4.39
N VAL A 2 -34.95 -25.89 -5.28
CA VAL A 2 -34.56 -26.59 -6.54
C VAL A 2 -33.80 -25.72 -7.55
N ALA A 3 -34.13 -24.43 -7.68
CA ALA A 3 -33.48 -23.54 -8.66
C ALA A 3 -32.01 -23.19 -8.31
N ARG A 4 -31.68 -23.08 -7.01
CA ARG A 4 -30.32 -22.75 -6.55
C ARG A 4 -29.36 -23.92 -6.73
N SER A 5 -29.85 -25.15 -6.51
CA SER A 5 -29.09 -26.38 -6.75
C SER A 5 -28.94 -26.73 -8.23
N ALA A 6 -29.90 -26.34 -9.09
CA ALA A 6 -29.75 -26.45 -10.54
C ALA A 6 -28.64 -25.51 -11.07
N ARG A 7 -28.68 -24.23 -10.68
CA ARG A 7 -27.69 -23.23 -11.10
C ARG A 7 -26.26 -23.57 -10.67
N LEU A 8 -26.08 -24.11 -9.45
CA LEU A 8 -24.77 -24.57 -8.99
C LEU A 8 -24.24 -25.76 -9.81
N ARG A 9 -25.11 -26.71 -10.18
CA ARG A 9 -24.72 -27.83 -11.05
C ARG A 9 -24.28 -27.37 -12.42
N GLU A 10 -24.97 -26.41 -13.02
CA GLU A 10 -24.57 -25.81 -14.30
C GLU A 10 -23.21 -25.10 -14.21
N GLN A 11 -22.95 -24.37 -13.12
CA GLN A 11 -21.67 -23.71 -12.89
C GLN A 11 -20.52 -24.72 -12.79
N LEU A 12 -20.71 -25.79 -12.02
CA LEU A 12 -19.71 -26.86 -11.89
C LEU A 12 -19.49 -27.61 -13.20
N ALA A 13 -20.55 -27.87 -13.97
CA ALA A 13 -20.43 -28.53 -15.28
C ALA A 13 -19.66 -27.67 -16.29
N LEU A 14 -19.92 -26.34 -16.32
CA LEU A 14 -19.15 -25.42 -17.15
C LEU A 14 -17.67 -25.38 -16.71
N ALA A 15 -17.42 -25.32 -15.40
CA ALA A 15 -16.06 -25.34 -14.86
C ALA A 15 -15.31 -26.62 -15.26
N GLU A 16 -15.93 -27.79 -15.11
CA GLU A 16 -15.35 -29.08 -15.51
C GLU A 16 -15.06 -29.15 -17.00
N SER A 17 -15.98 -28.68 -17.85
CA SER A 17 -15.77 -28.64 -19.30
C SER A 17 -14.55 -27.80 -19.66
N LEU A 18 -14.45 -26.58 -19.13
CA LEU A 18 -13.32 -25.68 -19.42
C LEU A 18 -12.00 -26.22 -18.86
N ARG A 19 -12.03 -26.96 -17.75
CA ARG A 19 -10.84 -27.64 -17.20
C ARG A 19 -10.38 -28.80 -18.06
N THR A 20 -11.32 -29.59 -18.58
CA THR A 20 -11.01 -30.70 -19.50
C THR A 20 -10.32 -30.18 -20.77
N ASP A 21 -10.66 -28.96 -21.20
CA ASP A 21 -10.02 -28.27 -22.32
C ASP A 21 -8.62 -27.69 -21.99
N GLY A 22 -8.12 -27.89 -20.76
CA GLY A 22 -6.78 -27.46 -20.33
C GLY A 22 -6.65 -25.98 -20.01
N ARG A 23 -7.76 -25.27 -19.79
CA ARG A 23 -7.75 -23.84 -19.47
C ARG A 23 -7.19 -23.59 -18.06
N PRO A 24 -6.40 -22.52 -17.83
CA PRO A 24 -5.91 -22.18 -16.50
C PRO A 24 -7.07 -21.76 -15.57
N TRP A 25 -6.88 -21.91 -14.25
CA TRP A 25 -7.91 -21.64 -13.24
C TRP A 25 -8.51 -20.24 -13.32
N SER A 26 -7.68 -19.23 -13.56
CA SER A 26 -8.08 -17.83 -13.71
C SER A 26 -9.05 -17.61 -14.89
N GLU A 27 -8.82 -18.28 -16.02
CA GLU A 27 -9.72 -18.19 -17.18
C GLU A 27 -11.05 -18.89 -16.94
N VAL A 28 -11.04 -20.06 -16.30
CA VAL A 28 -12.26 -20.77 -15.90
C VAL A 28 -13.08 -19.89 -14.94
N ALA A 29 -12.43 -19.29 -13.95
CA ALA A 29 -13.05 -18.37 -13.01
C ALA A 29 -13.60 -17.12 -13.73
N ALA A 30 -12.86 -16.51 -14.65
CA ALA A 30 -13.31 -15.35 -15.43
C ALA A 30 -14.55 -15.66 -16.27
N ALA A 31 -14.62 -16.85 -16.89
CA ALA A 31 -15.80 -17.30 -17.62
C ALA A 31 -17.02 -17.44 -16.69
N LEU A 32 -16.84 -18.04 -15.51
CA LEU A 32 -17.89 -18.19 -14.50
C LEU A 32 -18.39 -16.83 -13.97
N ARG A 33 -17.49 -15.88 -13.72
CA ARG A 33 -17.82 -14.51 -13.32
C ARG A 33 -18.66 -13.81 -14.38
N THR A 34 -18.18 -13.82 -15.63
CA THR A 34 -18.84 -13.16 -16.76
C THR A 34 -20.24 -13.75 -17.01
N ARG A 35 -20.36 -15.08 -16.96
CA ARG A 35 -21.61 -15.78 -17.26
C ARG A 35 -22.65 -15.66 -16.15
N TYR A 36 -22.23 -15.71 -14.89
CA TYR A 36 -23.14 -15.87 -13.75
C TYR A 36 -23.11 -14.72 -12.73
N GLY A 37 -22.27 -13.71 -12.92
CA GLY A 37 -22.13 -12.57 -12.02
C GLY A 37 -21.53 -12.94 -10.65
N LEU A 38 -20.63 -13.93 -10.63
CA LEU A 38 -20.04 -14.41 -9.38
C LEU A 38 -18.96 -13.47 -8.86
N ASN A 39 -18.84 -13.39 -7.53
CA ASN A 39 -17.67 -12.82 -6.88
C ASN A 39 -16.40 -13.59 -7.31
N ALA A 40 -15.29 -12.89 -7.50
CA ALA A 40 -14.03 -13.48 -7.94
C ALA A 40 -13.58 -14.70 -7.11
N ARG A 41 -13.64 -14.60 -5.79
CA ARG A 41 -13.24 -15.69 -4.88
C ARG A 41 -14.20 -16.88 -4.97
N VAL A 42 -15.50 -16.61 -5.10
CA VAL A 42 -16.52 -17.65 -5.31
C VAL A 42 -16.31 -18.36 -6.65
N ALA A 43 -16.00 -17.60 -7.71
CA ALA A 43 -15.76 -18.15 -9.03
C ALA A 43 -14.50 -19.01 -9.07
N MET A 44 -13.41 -18.55 -8.43
CA MET A 44 -12.17 -19.32 -8.32
C MET A 44 -12.39 -20.63 -7.56
N ARG A 45 -13.11 -20.58 -6.44
CA ARG A 45 -13.48 -21.79 -5.70
C ARG A 45 -14.29 -22.78 -6.55
N ILE A 46 -15.25 -22.28 -7.32
CA ILE A 46 -16.08 -23.12 -8.21
C ILE A 46 -15.27 -23.64 -9.40
N ALA A 47 -14.30 -22.88 -9.90
CA ALA A 47 -13.37 -23.34 -10.93
C ALA A 47 -12.65 -24.61 -10.48
N HIS A 48 -12.15 -24.61 -9.23
CA HIS A 48 -11.57 -25.77 -8.54
C HIS A 48 -12.54 -26.90 -8.19
N GLY A 49 -13.85 -26.69 -8.38
CA GLY A 49 -14.89 -27.64 -7.97
C GLY A 49 -15.02 -27.80 -6.46
N TRP A 50 -14.45 -26.89 -5.67
CA TRP A 50 -14.40 -27.01 -4.21
C TRP A 50 -15.62 -26.39 -3.52
N THR A 51 -15.96 -26.98 -2.38
CA THR A 51 -16.80 -26.38 -1.35
C THR A 51 -15.99 -25.43 -0.46
N GLN A 52 -16.66 -24.58 0.30
CA GLN A 52 -16.00 -23.72 1.29
C GLN A 52 -15.26 -24.54 2.36
N THR A 53 -15.79 -25.71 2.71
CA THR A 53 -15.15 -26.65 3.64
C THR A 53 -13.87 -27.23 3.03
N GLU A 54 -13.90 -27.65 1.77
CA GLU A 54 -12.71 -28.18 1.09
C GLU A 54 -11.64 -27.10 0.90
N THR A 55 -12.04 -25.85 0.64
CA THR A 55 -11.10 -24.71 0.61
C THR A 55 -10.42 -24.53 1.98
N ALA A 56 -11.20 -24.57 3.07
CA ALA A 56 -10.63 -24.48 4.42
C ALA A 56 -9.71 -25.66 4.74
N GLN A 57 -10.03 -26.86 4.26
CA GLN A 57 -9.16 -28.03 4.40
C GLN A 57 -7.87 -27.88 3.58
N ALA A 58 -7.94 -27.38 2.35
CA ALA A 58 -6.76 -27.10 1.52
C ALA A 58 -5.83 -26.10 2.20
N TRP A 59 -6.39 -25.01 2.73
CA TRP A 59 -5.65 -24.06 3.56
C TRP A 59 -4.97 -24.74 4.75
N ASN A 60 -5.72 -25.53 5.53
CA ASN A 60 -5.19 -26.14 6.76
C ASN A 60 -4.13 -27.21 6.49
N ARG A 61 -4.10 -27.80 5.29
CA ARG A 61 -3.01 -28.69 4.86
C ARG A 61 -1.70 -27.93 4.63
N CYS A 62 -1.77 -26.73 4.05
CA CYS A 62 -0.60 -25.90 3.79
C CYS A 62 -0.11 -25.16 5.04
N TRP A 63 -1.03 -24.74 5.92
CA TRP A 63 -0.71 -23.93 7.12
C TRP A 63 -1.44 -24.47 8.37
N PRO A 64 -0.93 -25.53 9.01
CA PRO A 64 -1.56 -26.16 10.16
C PRO A 64 -1.56 -25.27 11.42
N ASP A 65 -0.59 -24.35 11.55
CA ASP A 65 -0.45 -23.47 12.71
C ASP A 65 -1.49 -22.33 12.76
N GLU A 66 -2.16 -22.06 11.63
CA GLU A 66 -3.17 -21.01 11.52
C GLU A 66 -4.46 -21.52 10.86
N PRO A 67 -5.19 -22.44 11.52
CA PRO A 67 -6.32 -23.12 10.91
C PRO A 67 -7.47 -22.15 10.60
N LYS A 68 -8.13 -22.40 9.48
CA LYS A 68 -9.35 -21.72 9.03
C LYS A 68 -10.52 -22.69 8.97
N THR A 69 -11.70 -22.12 9.08
CA THR A 69 -12.97 -22.83 8.96
C THR A 69 -13.73 -22.37 7.72
N PHE A 70 -14.76 -23.12 7.31
CA PHE A 70 -15.65 -22.69 6.22
C PHE A 70 -16.25 -21.30 6.45
N LYS A 71 -16.44 -20.89 7.71
CA LYS A 71 -16.97 -19.58 8.09
C LYS A 71 -16.02 -18.45 7.71
N ASN A 72 -14.71 -18.66 7.85
CA ASN A 72 -13.70 -17.70 7.39
C ASN A 72 -13.77 -17.49 5.88
N ILE A 73 -13.85 -18.60 5.12
CA ILE A 73 -14.00 -18.56 3.65
C ILE A 73 -15.27 -17.81 3.25
N SER A 74 -16.39 -18.11 3.91
CA SER A 74 -17.67 -17.43 3.67
C SER A 74 -17.61 -15.92 3.89
N TYR A 75 -16.95 -15.46 4.96
CA TYR A 75 -16.78 -14.02 5.20
C TYR A 75 -16.01 -13.32 4.08
N TRP A 76 -14.95 -13.94 3.57
CA TRP A 76 -14.15 -13.41 2.47
C TRP A 76 -14.91 -13.40 1.15
N GLU A 77 -15.67 -14.46 0.86
CA GLU A 77 -16.49 -14.56 -0.34
C GLU A 77 -17.65 -13.56 -0.38
N ASN A 78 -18.19 -13.18 0.78
CA ASN A 78 -19.29 -12.23 0.87
C ASN A 78 -18.84 -10.78 0.72
N TRP A 79 -17.57 -10.42 0.99
CA TRP A 79 -17.06 -9.05 0.78
C TRP A 79 -17.24 -8.64 -0.71
N PRO A 80 -17.89 -7.51 -1.06
CA PRO A 80 -18.03 -6.23 -0.33
C PRO A 80 -19.14 -6.17 0.69
N SER A 81 -20.00 -7.18 0.67
CA SER A 81 -20.94 -7.55 1.71
C SER A 81 -20.93 -6.73 3.00
N PRO A 82 -21.97 -6.00 3.47
CA PRO A 82 -21.98 -5.55 4.87
C PRO A 82 -21.82 -6.70 5.87
N THR A 83 -22.16 -7.92 5.43
CA THR A 83 -22.01 -9.19 6.15
C THR A 83 -20.69 -9.94 5.86
N GLY A 84 -19.84 -9.40 4.98
CA GLY A 84 -18.54 -9.95 4.60
C GLY A 84 -17.38 -9.16 5.20
N HIS A 85 -16.19 -9.77 5.22
CA HIS A 85 -14.98 -9.13 5.72
C HIS A 85 -13.92 -9.10 4.64
N MET A 86 -13.27 -7.95 4.48
CA MET A 86 -12.15 -7.81 3.55
C MET A 86 -11.03 -8.77 3.97
N PRO A 87 -10.56 -9.65 3.07
CA PRO A 87 -9.38 -10.45 3.33
C PRO A 87 -8.16 -9.54 3.42
N SER A 88 -7.26 -9.78 4.39
CA SER A 88 -5.97 -9.08 4.41
C SER A 88 -5.09 -9.53 3.23
N LEU A 89 -4.07 -8.74 2.88
CA LEU A 89 -3.15 -9.09 1.78
C LEU A 89 -2.49 -10.46 2.00
N HIS A 90 -2.09 -10.76 3.23
CA HIS A 90 -1.58 -12.08 3.64
C HIS A 90 -2.58 -13.22 3.39
N VAL A 91 -3.87 -12.95 3.60
CA VAL A 91 -4.92 -13.94 3.31
C VAL A 91 -5.09 -14.11 1.80
N LEU A 92 -5.08 -13.03 1.04
CA LEU A 92 -5.19 -13.08 -0.43
C LEU A 92 -4.02 -13.85 -1.05
N ASP A 93 -2.79 -13.61 -0.60
CA ASP A 93 -1.60 -14.31 -1.06
C ASP A 93 -1.71 -15.84 -0.82
N ARG A 94 -2.10 -16.25 0.39
CA ARG A 94 -2.31 -17.67 0.70
C ARG A 94 -3.47 -18.29 -0.08
N LEU A 95 -4.56 -17.54 -0.31
CA LEU A 95 -5.66 -18.00 -1.18
C LEU A 95 -5.19 -18.18 -2.63
N ALA A 96 -4.36 -17.25 -3.13
CA ALA A 96 -3.81 -17.31 -4.48
C ALA A 96 -2.92 -18.55 -4.67
N GLN A 97 -2.12 -18.89 -3.65
CA GLN A 97 -1.32 -20.11 -3.64
C GLN A 97 -2.16 -21.39 -3.70
N ILE A 98 -3.20 -21.54 -2.87
CA ILE A 98 -4.04 -22.75 -2.89
C ILE A 98 -4.94 -22.85 -4.13
N TYR A 99 -5.25 -21.71 -4.75
CA TYR A 99 -6.04 -21.66 -5.98
C TYR A 99 -5.18 -21.63 -7.25
N GLU A 100 -3.85 -21.61 -7.13
CA GLU A 100 -2.91 -21.57 -8.24
C GLU A 100 -3.24 -20.43 -9.24
N CYS A 101 -3.44 -19.22 -8.70
CA CYS A 101 -3.79 -18.02 -9.45
C CYS A 101 -3.02 -16.80 -8.94
N ASP A 102 -3.16 -15.65 -9.61
CA ASP A 102 -2.63 -14.39 -9.09
C ASP A 102 -3.58 -13.77 -8.05
N VAL A 103 -3.04 -12.96 -7.13
CA VAL A 103 -3.86 -12.20 -6.17
C VAL A 103 -4.86 -11.29 -6.88
N ALA A 104 -4.49 -10.72 -8.03
CA ALA A 104 -5.36 -9.89 -8.86
C ALA A 104 -6.63 -10.65 -9.32
N ASP A 105 -6.51 -11.96 -9.61
CA ASP A 105 -7.64 -12.78 -10.03
C ASP A 105 -8.72 -12.91 -8.93
N LEU A 106 -8.31 -12.84 -7.66
CA LEU A 106 -9.22 -12.89 -6.49
C LEU A 106 -9.88 -11.54 -6.18
N LEU A 107 -9.44 -10.47 -6.84
CA LEU A 107 -9.97 -9.11 -6.73
C LEU A 107 -10.72 -8.66 -7.99
N ALA A 108 -10.72 -9.46 -9.05
CA ALA A 108 -11.30 -9.11 -10.35
C ALA A 108 -12.80 -8.72 -10.27
N GLY A 109 -13.19 -7.67 -10.99
CA GLY A 109 -14.56 -7.11 -10.99
C GLY A 109 -14.87 -6.15 -9.85
N TRP A 110 -13.87 -5.82 -9.03
CA TRP A 110 -13.90 -4.65 -8.16
C TRP A 110 -12.98 -3.58 -8.72
N GLY A 111 -13.47 -2.33 -8.77
CA GLY A 111 -12.77 -1.22 -9.42
C GLY A 111 -13.16 -1.00 -10.89
N GLU A 112 -13.93 -1.90 -11.50
CA GLU A 112 -14.49 -1.69 -12.84
C GLU A 112 -15.79 -0.87 -12.74
N HIS A 113 -15.67 0.47 -12.70
CA HIS A 113 -16.77 1.39 -12.97
C HIS A 113 -16.38 2.32 -14.14
N GLY A 114 -16.92 2.03 -15.33
CA GLY A 114 -17.32 3.03 -16.33
C GLY A 114 -16.39 3.26 -17.53
N GLY A 115 -16.67 2.59 -18.65
CA GLY A 115 -16.20 3.01 -19.99
C GLY A 115 -16.61 2.05 -21.09
N GLY A 116 -17.77 2.29 -21.71
CA GLY A 116 -18.20 1.57 -22.92
C GLY A 116 -17.31 1.88 -24.12
N GLN A 117 -16.96 0.83 -24.85
CA GLN A 117 -16.41 0.78 -26.21
C GLN A 117 -15.45 1.91 -26.62
N GLY A 118 -14.21 1.71 -26.19
CA GLY A 118 -12.97 2.13 -26.83
C GLY A 118 -11.88 1.33 -26.12
N SER A 119 -11.15 0.49 -26.85
CA SER A 119 -10.01 -0.26 -26.36
C SER A 119 -9.04 0.63 -25.58
N ASP A 120 -8.86 0.37 -24.28
CA ASP A 120 -7.58 -0.09 -23.75
C ASP A 120 -7.78 -0.58 -22.32
N GLY A 121 -7.01 -1.59 -21.94
CA GLY A 121 -7.01 -2.15 -20.59
C GLY A 121 -6.91 -1.05 -19.56
N GLY A 122 -7.58 -1.23 -18.41
CA GLY A 122 -7.41 -0.37 -17.24
C GLY A 122 -5.93 -0.22 -17.00
N THR A 123 -5.44 0.89 -17.51
CA THR A 123 -4.07 1.08 -17.86
C THR A 123 -3.29 0.89 -16.56
N GLU A 124 -2.27 0.04 -16.56
CA GLU A 124 -1.45 -0.18 -15.36
C GLU A 124 -1.13 1.19 -14.75
N PRO A 125 -0.99 1.33 -13.42
CA PRO A 125 -0.61 2.62 -12.82
C PRO A 125 0.62 3.24 -13.50
N GLU A 126 1.50 2.42 -14.09
CA GLU A 126 2.57 2.83 -14.99
C GLU A 126 2.09 3.41 -16.31
N THR A 127 1.09 2.83 -16.96
CA THR A 127 0.56 3.33 -18.23
C THR A 127 -0.48 4.47 -18.04
N LEU A 128 -1.16 4.59 -16.88
CA LEU A 128 -1.89 5.81 -16.46
C LEU A 128 -0.91 6.95 -16.18
N ALA A 129 0.19 6.66 -15.45
CA ALA A 129 1.26 7.62 -15.25
C ALA A 129 1.95 7.99 -16.58
N TRP A 130 2.10 7.05 -17.50
CA TRP A 130 2.63 7.28 -18.85
C TRP A 130 1.68 8.15 -19.68
N GLN A 131 0.36 7.88 -19.65
CA GLN A 131 -0.65 8.69 -20.32
C GLN A 131 -0.61 10.14 -19.79
N VAL A 132 -0.58 10.31 -18.46
CA VAL A 132 -0.45 11.65 -17.84
C VAL A 132 0.86 12.33 -18.22
N SER A 133 1.96 11.57 -18.37
CA SER A 133 3.29 12.10 -18.75
C SER A 133 3.41 12.48 -20.24
N ASN A 134 2.48 12.04 -21.09
CA ASN A 134 2.49 12.31 -22.54
C ASN A 134 1.36 13.25 -23.01
N LEU A 135 0.53 13.77 -22.10
CA LEU A 135 -0.44 14.83 -22.41
C LEU A 135 0.28 16.17 -22.62
N ASP A 136 -0.13 16.92 -23.64
CA ASP A 136 0.31 18.30 -23.75
C ASP A 136 -0.32 19.20 -22.67
N LEU A 137 0.28 20.36 -22.41
CA LEU A 137 -0.16 21.26 -21.34
C LEU A 137 -1.63 21.66 -21.50
N HIS A 138 -2.10 21.90 -22.72
CA HIS A 138 -3.48 22.32 -22.97
C HIS A 138 -4.47 21.18 -22.70
N GLN A 139 -4.14 19.95 -23.11
CA GLN A 139 -4.93 18.74 -22.85
C GLN A 139 -4.97 18.40 -21.35
N LEU A 140 -3.84 18.51 -20.65
CA LEU A 140 -3.76 18.30 -19.21
C LEU A 140 -4.63 19.31 -18.45
N THR A 141 -4.54 20.59 -18.82
CA THR A 141 -5.32 21.66 -18.18
C THR A 141 -6.83 21.45 -18.38
N ARG A 142 -7.24 21.02 -19.59
CA ARG A 142 -8.65 20.68 -19.88
C ARG A 142 -9.12 19.46 -19.07
N ALA A 143 -8.31 18.40 -19.00
CA ALA A 143 -8.65 17.20 -18.22
C ALA A 143 -8.81 17.49 -16.72
N VAL A 144 -7.94 18.32 -16.15
CA VAL A 144 -8.03 18.77 -14.75
C VAL A 144 -9.26 19.66 -14.53
N ALA A 145 -9.57 20.56 -15.46
CA ALA A 145 -10.76 21.40 -15.38
C ALA A 145 -12.06 20.57 -15.43
N ASP A 146 -12.15 19.59 -16.33
CA ASP A 146 -13.32 18.72 -16.49
C ASP A 146 -13.50 17.77 -15.29
N TRP A 147 -12.40 17.32 -14.69
CA TRP A 147 -12.44 16.58 -13.43
C TRP A 147 -12.92 17.49 -12.29
N ALA A 148 -12.37 18.69 -12.15
CA ALA A 148 -12.72 19.62 -11.09
C ALA A 148 -14.18 20.08 -11.15
N GLN A 149 -14.75 20.23 -12.35
CA GLN A 149 -16.17 20.53 -12.57
C GLN A 149 -17.10 19.46 -11.98
N ARG A 150 -16.67 18.19 -11.98
CA ARG A 150 -17.43 17.05 -11.43
C ARG A 150 -17.29 16.91 -9.91
N LEU A 151 -16.38 17.66 -9.29
CA LEU A 151 -16.17 17.62 -7.85
C LEU A 151 -17.21 18.47 -7.09
N PRO A 152 -17.63 18.00 -5.90
CA PRO A 152 -18.41 18.80 -4.95
C PRO A 152 -17.71 20.13 -4.65
N GLY A 153 -18.46 21.23 -4.65
CA GLY A 153 -17.90 22.60 -4.60
C GLY A 153 -17.08 22.91 -3.34
N ASP A 154 -17.43 22.30 -2.22
CA ASP A 154 -16.74 22.38 -0.92
C ASP A 154 -15.37 21.68 -0.93
N GLN A 155 -15.20 20.64 -1.75
CA GLN A 155 -13.96 19.85 -1.83
C GLN A 155 -13.10 20.21 -3.04
N ARG A 156 -13.68 20.84 -4.06
CA ARG A 156 -13.01 21.20 -5.33
C ARG A 156 -11.70 21.94 -5.11
N ARG A 157 -11.69 22.97 -4.25
CA ARG A 157 -10.49 23.76 -3.96
C ARG A 157 -9.42 22.95 -3.23
N ALA A 158 -9.82 22.13 -2.25
CA ALA A 158 -8.89 21.30 -1.48
C ALA A 158 -8.28 20.18 -2.33
N LEU A 159 -9.05 19.59 -3.24
CA LEU A 159 -8.60 18.54 -4.15
C LEU A 159 -7.72 19.08 -5.28
N LEU A 160 -8.03 20.27 -5.83
CA LEU A 160 -7.14 20.97 -6.75
C LEU A 160 -5.81 21.35 -6.09
N LEU A 161 -5.84 21.78 -4.81
CA LEU A 161 -4.63 22.03 -4.03
C LEU A 161 -3.81 20.74 -3.83
N LYS A 162 -4.44 19.64 -3.41
CA LYS A 162 -3.77 18.33 -3.27
C LYS A 162 -3.16 17.84 -4.58
N LEU A 163 -3.86 18.02 -5.71
CA LEU A 163 -3.35 17.68 -7.04
C LEU A 163 -2.12 18.54 -7.39
N SER A 164 -2.15 19.84 -7.11
CA SER A 164 -1.00 20.73 -7.33
C SER A 164 0.21 20.34 -6.45
N THR A 165 -0.03 19.94 -5.20
CA THR A 165 1.01 19.41 -4.30
C THR A 165 1.59 18.10 -4.83
N ALA A 166 0.75 17.16 -5.28
CA ALA A 166 1.20 15.90 -5.87
C ALA A 166 1.99 16.11 -7.17
N ALA A 167 1.58 17.05 -8.02
CA ALA A 167 2.32 17.42 -9.23
C ALA A 167 3.69 18.05 -8.90
N THR A 168 3.78 18.83 -7.81
CA THR A 168 5.05 19.41 -7.34
C THR A 168 6.00 18.30 -6.84
N VAL A 169 5.48 17.31 -6.12
CA VAL A 169 6.24 16.12 -5.68
C VAL A 169 6.70 15.26 -6.88
N ALA A 170 5.85 15.07 -7.88
CA ALA A 170 6.18 14.31 -9.09
C ALA A 170 7.23 15.02 -9.95
N ALA A 171 7.16 16.34 -10.10
CA ALA A 171 8.19 17.15 -10.76
C ALA A 171 9.56 17.06 -10.05
N GLY A 172 9.57 16.77 -8.74
CA GLY A 172 10.79 16.48 -7.97
C GLY A 172 11.30 15.03 -8.09
N ARG A 173 10.50 14.09 -8.64
CA ARG A 173 10.89 12.68 -8.89
C ARG A 173 11.53 12.48 -10.26
N THR A 174 11.24 13.33 -11.23
CA THR A 174 12.04 13.40 -12.46
C THR A 174 13.37 14.04 -12.13
N GLY A 175 14.49 13.42 -12.54
CA GLY A 175 15.85 13.95 -12.35
C GLY A 175 16.16 15.28 -13.04
N GLY A 176 15.14 16.08 -13.36
CA GLY A 176 15.28 17.51 -13.61
C GLY A 176 15.22 18.25 -12.27
N ARG A 177 16.30 18.97 -11.96
CA ARG A 177 16.38 19.85 -10.79
C ARG A 177 15.12 20.75 -10.74
N PRO A 178 14.27 20.66 -9.70
CA PRO A 178 13.14 21.56 -9.56
C PRO A 178 13.66 23.00 -9.40
N PRO A 179 12.91 24.02 -9.85
CA PRO A 179 13.26 25.39 -9.53
C PRO A 179 13.24 25.53 -7.99
N VAL A 180 14.35 26.01 -7.44
CA VAL A 180 14.58 26.20 -6.01
C VAL A 180 13.47 27.09 -5.45
N THR A 181 12.45 26.49 -4.84
CA THR A 181 11.24 27.21 -4.38
C THR A 181 11.37 27.65 -2.92
N LEU A 182 12.25 26.98 -2.18
CA LEU A 182 12.64 27.34 -0.81
C LEU A 182 14.14 27.63 -0.88
N GLY A 183 14.57 28.77 -0.33
CA GLY A 183 15.95 29.30 -0.46
C GLY A 183 17.06 28.24 -0.31
N ARG A 184 18.24 28.54 -0.84
CA ARG A 184 19.39 27.62 -0.91
C ARG A 184 19.66 27.00 0.47
N GLY A 185 19.21 25.77 0.66
CA GLY A 185 19.42 25.02 1.90
C GLY A 185 20.78 24.34 1.94
N PRO A 186 21.15 23.80 3.11
CA PRO A 186 22.40 23.06 3.27
C PRO A 186 22.41 21.88 2.29
N ALA A 187 23.55 21.68 1.64
CA ALA A 187 23.77 20.51 0.81
C ALA A 187 23.70 19.24 1.67
N PRO A 188 23.35 18.07 1.11
CA PRO A 188 23.33 16.81 1.86
C PRO A 188 24.63 16.54 2.64
N ASN A 189 25.80 16.85 2.07
CA ASN A 189 27.09 16.68 2.75
C ASN A 189 27.22 17.56 4.00
N GLU A 190 26.59 18.73 4.02
CA GLU A 190 26.57 19.65 5.18
C GLU A 190 25.60 19.19 6.27
N LEU A 191 24.80 18.15 6.01
CA LEU A 191 23.89 17.52 6.98
C LEU A 191 24.46 16.19 7.52
N ALA A 192 25.57 15.71 6.96
CA ALA A 192 26.24 14.51 7.44
C ALA A 192 26.80 14.70 8.88
N GLY A 193 26.97 13.59 9.59
CA GLY A 193 27.45 13.53 10.96
C GLY A 193 26.40 12.98 11.94
N PRO A 194 26.65 13.12 13.26
CA PRO A 194 25.78 12.56 14.29
C PRO A 194 24.57 13.45 14.60
N TRP A 195 23.41 12.82 14.78
CA TRP A 195 22.15 13.44 15.12
C TRP A 195 21.47 12.71 16.28
N ALA A 196 20.96 13.47 17.25
CA ALA A 196 20.02 12.98 18.26
C ALA A 196 18.61 13.00 17.66
N SER A 197 17.97 11.83 17.61
CA SER A 197 16.63 11.60 17.06
C SER A 197 15.66 11.30 18.18
N ARG A 198 14.50 11.97 18.19
CA ARG A 198 13.38 11.72 19.11
C ARG A 198 12.06 11.71 18.34
N TYR A 199 11.27 10.66 18.48
CA TYR A 199 9.92 10.61 17.92
C TYR A 199 8.89 10.09 18.92
N THR A 200 7.64 10.51 18.75
CA THR A 200 6.50 10.02 19.54
C THR A 200 5.72 8.97 18.78
N TYR A 201 5.14 7.99 19.47
CA TYR A 201 4.26 6.98 18.89
C TYR A 201 3.22 6.48 19.90
N VAL A 202 2.06 6.07 19.41
CA VAL A 202 1.02 5.48 20.26
C VAL A 202 1.23 3.97 20.31
N SER A 203 1.43 3.43 21.51
CA SER A 203 1.46 2.00 21.73
C SER A 203 0.04 1.49 21.99
N THR A 204 -0.65 1.02 20.95
CA THR A 204 -2.02 0.46 21.09
C THR A 204 -2.09 -0.67 22.11
N GLY A 205 -1.07 -1.53 22.16
CA GLY A 205 -0.97 -2.63 23.13
C GLY A 205 -0.76 -2.18 24.58
N ARG A 206 -0.23 -0.97 24.80
CA ARG A 206 0.02 -0.40 26.14
C ARG A 206 -0.90 0.76 26.49
N GLY A 207 -1.74 1.21 25.55
CA GLY A 207 -2.67 2.32 25.74
C GLY A 207 -2.01 3.65 26.10
N ALA A 208 -0.77 3.90 25.64
CA ALA A 208 0.01 5.07 26.00
C ALA A 208 0.78 5.65 24.81
N GLU A 209 0.97 6.96 24.80
CA GLU A 209 1.96 7.63 23.95
C GLU A 209 3.34 7.42 24.56
N LEU A 210 4.29 6.99 23.74
CA LEU A 210 5.66 6.68 24.10
C LEU A 210 6.62 7.44 23.20
N GLU A 211 7.88 7.50 23.63
CA GLU A 211 8.96 8.11 22.86
C GLU A 211 10.00 7.07 22.46
N GLY A 212 10.54 7.21 21.26
CA GLY A 212 11.74 6.52 20.81
C GLY A 212 12.88 7.52 20.65
N VAL A 213 14.07 7.14 21.12
CA VAL A 213 15.27 7.98 21.08
C VAL A 213 16.42 7.18 20.51
N HIS A 214 17.12 7.77 19.52
CA HIS A 214 18.27 7.15 18.86
C HIS A 214 19.36 8.20 18.59
N ARG A 215 20.63 7.81 18.63
CA ARG A 215 21.73 8.58 18.03
C ARG A 215 21.97 8.01 16.64
N ILE A 216 21.78 8.82 15.60
CA ILE A 216 21.83 8.44 14.19
C ILE A 216 23.04 9.08 13.54
N GLU A 217 23.86 8.29 12.88
CA GLU A 217 24.92 8.80 11.99
C GLU A 217 24.34 8.98 10.59
N LEU A 218 24.29 10.23 10.11
CA LEU A 218 23.87 10.54 8.74
C LEU A 218 25.09 10.60 7.80
N GLY A 219 25.05 9.83 6.73
CA GLY A 219 26.01 9.85 5.63
C GLY A 219 25.36 10.36 4.35
N ALA A 220 26.07 11.21 3.61
CA ALA A 220 25.62 11.69 2.31
C ALA A 220 26.27 10.86 1.18
N ALA A 221 25.45 10.29 0.30
CA ALA A 221 25.92 9.55 -0.88
C ALA A 221 24.93 9.72 -2.04
N GLY A 222 25.44 10.04 -3.24
CA GLY A 222 24.61 10.12 -4.46
C GLY A 222 23.46 11.14 -4.40
N GLY A 223 23.61 12.23 -3.65
CA GLY A 223 22.55 13.24 -3.47
C GLY A 223 21.45 12.86 -2.48
N ARG A 224 21.62 11.75 -1.75
CA ARG A 224 20.73 11.28 -0.67
C ARG A 224 21.45 11.28 0.67
N LEU A 225 20.66 11.22 1.74
CA LEU A 225 21.10 11.06 3.12
C LEU A 225 20.67 9.69 3.64
N ALA A 226 21.64 8.82 3.94
CA ALA A 226 21.39 7.57 4.63
C ALA A 226 21.71 7.72 6.11
N GLY A 227 20.82 7.30 6.98
CA GLY A 227 21.00 7.34 8.44
C GLY A 227 20.97 5.96 9.04
N ARG A 228 21.85 5.70 10.00
CA ARG A 228 21.79 4.47 10.83
C ARG A 228 22.07 4.80 12.28
N SER A 229 21.26 4.27 13.18
CA SER A 229 21.50 4.37 14.62
C SER A 229 22.46 3.30 15.11
N GLU A 230 23.11 3.58 16.24
CA GLU A 230 23.68 2.52 17.06
C GLU A 230 22.54 1.64 17.64
N PRO A 231 22.79 0.35 17.88
CA PRO A 231 21.85 -0.50 18.61
C PRO A 231 21.64 0.01 20.03
N THR A 232 20.38 0.14 20.43
CA THR A 232 19.96 0.45 21.80
C THR A 232 19.19 -0.73 22.40
N ASP A 233 18.85 -0.63 23.69
CA ASP A 233 17.97 -1.60 24.35
C ASP A 233 16.55 -1.63 23.76
N THR A 234 16.16 -0.61 22.98
CA THR A 234 14.85 -0.55 22.31
C THR A 234 14.92 -1.04 20.86
N GLY A 235 16.07 -0.96 20.19
CA GLY A 235 16.23 -1.43 18.82
C GLY A 235 17.27 -0.64 18.01
N THR A 236 17.15 -0.72 16.70
CA THR A 236 17.93 0.06 15.72
C THR A 236 17.01 0.79 14.77
N LEU A 237 17.44 1.94 14.29
CA LEU A 237 16.71 2.79 13.36
C LEU A 237 17.57 3.10 12.13
N GLU A 238 16.97 2.96 10.94
CA GLU A 238 17.56 3.33 9.66
C GLU A 238 16.70 4.36 8.93
N LEU A 239 17.34 5.29 8.24
CA LEU A 239 16.72 6.37 7.46
C LEU A 239 17.30 6.38 6.04
N ASP A 240 16.46 6.65 5.05
CA ASP A 240 16.87 6.97 3.68
C ASP A 240 16.09 8.21 3.22
N LEU A 241 16.79 9.32 3.07
CA LEU A 241 16.24 10.66 2.93
C LEU A 241 16.78 11.37 1.70
N SER A 242 15.96 12.28 1.17
CA SER A 242 16.29 13.23 0.11
C SER A 242 16.07 14.65 0.62
N VAL A 243 16.91 15.59 0.15
CA VAL A 243 16.90 16.99 0.59
C VAL A 243 16.59 17.86 -0.61
N ASP A 244 15.56 18.70 -0.47
CA ASP A 244 15.21 19.75 -1.43
C ASP A 244 15.03 21.08 -0.69
N GLY A 245 16.08 21.91 -0.72
CA GLY A 245 16.12 23.17 0.03
C GLY A 245 16.05 22.94 1.54
N MET A 246 14.98 23.43 2.18
CA MET A 246 14.71 23.24 3.61
C MET A 246 13.87 21.99 3.89
N LEU A 247 13.44 21.25 2.88
CA LEU A 247 12.57 20.10 3.05
C LEU A 247 13.38 18.81 2.97
N VAL A 248 13.19 17.92 3.93
CA VAL A 248 13.78 16.58 3.95
C VAL A 248 12.67 15.56 3.93
N THR A 249 12.67 14.64 2.98
CA THR A 249 11.65 13.59 2.87
C THR A 249 12.27 12.24 2.59
N GLY A 250 11.67 11.17 3.09
CA GLY A 250 12.17 9.82 2.83
C GLY A 250 11.46 8.73 3.61
N SER A 251 12.13 7.60 3.76
CA SER A 251 11.65 6.42 4.48
C SER A 251 12.45 6.13 5.74
N TRP A 252 11.82 5.45 6.68
CA TRP A 252 12.44 4.94 7.89
C TRP A 252 12.14 3.46 8.07
N THR A 253 13.05 2.75 8.76
CA THR A 253 12.86 1.37 9.18
C THR A 253 13.37 1.23 10.61
N GLU A 254 12.54 0.70 11.50
CA GLU A 254 12.91 0.42 12.87
C GLU A 254 12.81 -1.08 13.16
N ARG A 255 13.87 -1.65 13.74
CA ARG A 255 13.91 -3.02 14.21
C ARG A 255 14.04 -3.01 15.72
N THR A 256 12.98 -3.42 16.41
CA THR A 256 12.94 -3.43 17.88
C THR A 256 13.87 -4.49 18.47
N ALA A 257 14.29 -4.31 19.73
CA ALA A 257 15.16 -5.27 20.40
C ALA A 257 14.44 -6.63 20.60
N PRO A 258 15.11 -7.78 20.38
CA PRO A 258 14.53 -9.10 20.62
C PRO A 258 14.09 -9.35 22.07
N SER A 259 14.77 -8.72 23.02
CA SER A 259 14.49 -8.79 24.46
C SER A 259 13.36 -7.85 24.92
N GLY A 260 12.92 -6.93 24.06
CA GLY A 260 11.94 -5.89 24.40
C GLY A 260 10.48 -6.33 24.24
N TYR A 261 9.54 -5.43 24.58
CA TYR A 261 8.09 -5.66 24.47
C TYR A 261 7.66 -6.09 23.06
N TYR A 262 8.29 -5.52 22.03
CA TYR A 262 7.99 -5.77 20.62
C TYR A 262 8.80 -6.93 20.00
N ARG A 263 9.66 -7.60 20.78
CA ARG A 263 10.32 -8.88 20.47
C ARG A 263 10.93 -8.99 19.06
N GLY A 264 11.67 -7.99 18.60
CA GLY A 264 12.32 -8.07 17.29
C GLY A 264 11.46 -7.68 16.09
N ALA A 265 10.26 -7.13 16.30
CA ALA A 265 9.40 -6.63 15.24
C ALA A 265 10.11 -5.55 14.40
N VAL A 266 9.79 -5.55 13.10
CA VAL A 266 10.28 -4.57 12.13
C VAL A 266 9.12 -3.69 11.69
N TYR A 267 9.29 -2.39 11.83
CA TYR A 267 8.37 -1.34 11.40
C TYR A 267 9.01 -0.52 10.29
N HIS A 268 8.20 0.00 9.38
CA HIS A 268 8.64 0.80 8.24
C HIS A 268 7.63 1.89 7.94
N GLY A 269 8.10 2.99 7.36
CA GLY A 269 7.21 4.07 6.99
C GLY A 269 7.91 5.20 6.26
N ILE A 270 7.21 6.33 6.17
CA ILE A 270 7.71 7.56 5.55
C ILE A 270 7.85 8.67 6.59
N ALA A 271 8.74 9.62 6.32
CA ALA A 271 8.91 10.81 7.13
C ALA A 271 9.13 12.05 6.26
N GLN A 272 8.66 13.19 6.79
CA GLN A 272 8.94 14.51 6.23
C GLN A 272 9.36 15.44 7.37
N PHE A 273 10.44 16.18 7.14
CA PHE A 273 10.99 17.16 8.05
C PHE A 273 11.19 18.50 7.36
N VAL A 274 11.10 19.56 8.14
CA VAL A 274 11.56 20.89 7.78
C VAL A 274 12.86 21.14 8.53
N LEU A 275 13.93 21.37 7.79
CA LEU A 275 15.21 21.85 8.31
C LEU A 275 15.06 23.27 8.82
N ASP A 276 15.70 23.55 9.94
CA ASP A 276 15.96 24.91 10.32
C ASP A 276 17.00 25.54 9.36
N PRO A 277 16.99 26.87 9.16
CA PRO A 277 17.91 27.54 8.23
C PRO A 277 19.41 27.33 8.55
N THR A 278 19.76 26.96 9.78
CA THR A 278 21.15 26.69 10.20
C THR A 278 21.58 25.24 9.96
N GLY A 279 20.66 24.34 9.57
CA GLY A 279 20.96 22.93 9.32
C GLY A 279 21.37 22.15 10.58
N ARG A 280 20.94 22.60 11.76
CA ARG A 280 21.25 21.99 13.07
C ARG A 280 20.08 21.23 13.68
N SER A 281 18.87 21.45 13.22
CA SER A 281 17.67 20.75 13.62
C SER A 281 16.75 20.53 12.41
N MET A 282 15.99 19.46 12.48
CA MET A 282 14.88 19.22 11.56
C MET A 282 13.70 18.66 12.34
N ILE A 283 12.53 19.24 12.09
CA ILE A 283 11.29 18.89 12.80
C ILE A 283 10.26 18.44 11.78
N GLY A 284 9.59 17.35 12.08
CA GLY A 284 8.76 16.65 11.12
C GLY A 284 7.75 15.73 11.76
N ARG A 285 7.18 14.86 10.91
CA ARG A 285 6.31 13.77 11.31
C ARG A 285 6.64 12.52 10.51
N TRP A 286 6.41 11.37 11.12
CA TRP A 286 6.40 10.09 10.44
C TRP A 286 4.96 9.61 10.17
N LEU A 287 4.83 8.72 9.21
CA LEU A 287 3.66 7.86 9.01
C LEU A 287 4.12 6.41 8.85
N GLY A 288 3.38 5.46 9.43
CA GLY A 288 3.68 4.04 9.32
C GLY A 288 2.53 3.16 9.82
N PRO A 289 2.41 1.91 9.35
CA PRO A 289 1.37 1.00 9.78
C PRO A 289 1.66 0.44 11.17
N ASP A 290 0.62 0.31 11.97
CA ASP A 290 0.65 -0.41 13.24
C ASP A 290 0.47 -1.93 13.03
N ARG A 291 0.39 -2.70 14.13
CA ARG A 291 0.19 -4.16 14.06
C ARG A 291 -1.16 -4.60 13.46
N HIS A 292 -2.13 -3.68 13.37
CA HIS A 292 -3.44 -3.89 12.76
C HIS A 292 -3.52 -3.29 11.34
N PHE A 293 -2.39 -2.81 10.80
CA PHE A 293 -2.29 -2.13 9.50
C PHE A 293 -3.05 -0.81 9.42
N GLU A 294 -3.33 -0.16 10.55
CA GLU A 294 -3.80 1.23 10.57
C GLU A 294 -2.61 2.18 10.44
N ILE A 295 -2.77 3.28 9.70
CA ILE A 295 -1.69 4.26 9.50
C ILE A 295 -1.66 5.22 10.68
N ASP A 296 -0.62 5.12 11.47
CA ASP A 296 -0.32 6.03 12.56
C ASP A 296 0.58 7.18 12.10
N SER A 297 0.61 8.25 12.91
CA SER A 297 1.55 9.34 12.74
C SER A 297 2.01 9.90 14.08
N GLY A 298 3.26 10.35 14.14
CA GLY A 298 3.82 10.94 15.34
C GLY A 298 4.78 12.08 15.02
N ARG A 299 5.09 12.88 16.03
CA ARG A 299 6.05 14.00 15.91
C ARG A 299 7.46 13.42 15.89
N TRP A 300 8.36 14.02 15.11
CA TRP A 300 9.75 13.60 15.03
C TRP A 300 10.68 14.81 14.96
N GLU A 301 11.66 14.85 15.85
CA GLU A 301 12.73 15.84 15.88
C GLU A 301 14.09 15.16 15.72
N LEU A 302 14.96 15.76 14.91
CA LEU A 302 16.38 15.45 14.90
C LEU A 302 17.17 16.74 15.19
N HIS A 303 18.16 16.65 16.08
CA HIS A 303 19.08 17.73 16.40
C HIS A 303 20.52 17.24 16.19
N ARG A 304 21.39 18.08 15.64
CA ARG A 304 22.82 17.76 15.58
C ARG A 304 23.32 17.44 16.99
N ALA A 305 23.96 16.30 17.13
CA ALA A 305 24.60 15.94 18.37
C ALA A 305 25.98 16.61 18.42
N GLU A 306 26.28 17.22 19.56
CA GLU A 306 27.63 17.70 19.87
C GLU A 306 28.64 16.54 19.97
#